data_AF-A0A1B6LKE3-F1
#
_entry.id   AF-A0A1B6LKE3-F1
#
_cell.length_a   1.000
_cell.length_b   1.000
_cell.length_c   1.000
_cell.angle_alpha   90.00
_cell.angle_beta   90.00
_cell.angle_gamma   90.00
#
_symmetry.space_group_name_H-M   'P 1'
#
loop_
_entity.id
_entity.type
_entity.pdbx_description
1 polymer ?
#
loop_
_entity_poly.entity_id
_entity_poly.type
_entity_poly.pdbx_seq_one_letter_code
_entity_poly.pdbx_strand_id
1 'polypeptide(L)'
;LKEHPIEFVNYNKHQLSRIYPAGTRFDSSNFMPQVFWNAGCQLVALNYQTLDLAMQLNLGIFEYNHRCGYLLKPEFMRRRDRRFDPFAESTVDGIIAGTVKVTVLSGQFLTDKRCGTYVEA
;
A
#
# COMPACT_ATOMS: atom_id res chain seq x y z
N LEU A 1 8.08 -13.29 2.66
CA LEU A 1 7.51 -12.70 1.42
C LEU A 1 8.12 -13.30 0.15
N LYS A 2 9.46 -13.35 0.00
CA LYS A 2 10.10 -13.83 -1.23
C LYS A 2 10.08 -15.35 -1.41
N GLU A 3 10.18 -16.11 -0.32
CA GLU A 3 10.27 -17.58 -0.38
C GLU A 3 8.88 -18.25 -0.50
N HIS A 4 7.94 -17.83 0.34
CA HIS A 4 6.60 -18.42 0.46
C HIS A 4 5.49 -17.36 0.44
N PRO A 5 5.31 -16.63 -0.69
CA PRO A 5 4.36 -15.51 -0.76
C PRO A 5 2.90 -15.95 -0.60
N ILE A 6 2.52 -17.04 -1.25
CA ILE A 6 1.14 -17.52 -1.28
C ILE A 6 0.72 -18.08 0.08
N GLU A 7 1.62 -18.81 0.73
CA GLU A 7 1.44 -19.32 2.08
C GLU A 7 1.25 -18.15 3.06
N PHE A 8 2.00 -17.06 2.89
CA PHE A 8 1.87 -15.90 3.77
C PHE A 8 0.56 -15.13 3.57
N VAL A 9 0.06 -15.01 2.33
CA VAL A 9 -1.29 -14.52 2.07
C VAL A 9 -2.33 -15.39 2.76
N ASN A 10 -2.20 -16.71 2.64
CA ASN A 10 -3.13 -17.65 3.26
C ASN A 10 -3.10 -17.59 4.79
N TYR A 11 -1.92 -17.44 5.40
CA TYR A 11 -1.75 -17.20 6.82
C TYR A 11 -2.57 -15.98 7.28
N ASN A 12 -2.45 -14.87 6.54
CA ASN A 12 -3.12 -13.60 6.86
C ASN A 12 -4.65 -13.60 6.64
N LYS A 13 -5.25 -14.69 6.16
CA LYS A 13 -6.71 -14.87 6.14
C LYS A 13 -7.25 -15.31 7.50
N HIS A 14 -6.41 -15.91 8.33
CA HIS A 14 -6.81 -16.54 9.59
C HIS A 14 -6.15 -15.91 10.80
N GLN A 15 -4.94 -15.36 10.63
CA GLN A 15 -4.14 -14.82 11.71
C GLN A 15 -3.73 -13.38 11.40
N LEU A 16 -3.32 -12.67 12.45
CA LEU A 16 -2.79 -11.32 12.36
C LEU A 16 -1.27 -11.37 12.25
N SER A 17 -0.71 -10.59 11.34
CA SER A 17 0.72 -10.31 11.26
C SER A 17 1.01 -8.84 11.54
N ARG A 18 2.06 -8.61 12.33
CA ARG A 18 2.61 -7.28 12.60
C ARG A 18 4.00 -7.15 12.00
N ILE A 19 4.22 -6.10 11.21
CA ILE A 19 5.48 -5.77 10.56
C ILE A 19 6.01 -4.48 11.18
N TYR A 20 7.31 -4.40 11.40
CA TYR A 20 8.00 -3.22 11.93
C TYR A 20 9.26 -2.92 11.11
N PRO A 21 9.72 -1.65 11.08
CA PRO A 21 10.97 -1.29 10.41
C PRO A 21 12.14 -2.03 11.05
N ALA A 22 13.13 -2.41 10.23
CA ALA A 22 14.35 -3.02 10.74
C ALA A 22 15.12 -2.02 11.63
N GLY A 23 15.74 -2.50 12.71
CA GLY A 23 16.51 -1.66 13.63
C GLY A 23 17.73 -0.96 13.00
N THR A 24 18.14 -1.38 11.80
CA THR A 24 19.21 -0.73 11.01
C THR A 24 18.79 0.64 10.44
N ARG A 25 17.51 0.99 10.50
CA ARG A 25 16.98 2.30 10.06
C ARG A 25 17.09 3.33 11.17
N PHE A 26 18.34 3.68 11.51
CA PHE A 26 18.66 4.63 12.58
C PHE A 26 18.14 6.05 12.31
N ASP A 27 17.91 6.38 11.04
CA ASP A 27 17.34 7.65 10.58
C ASP A 27 15.80 7.72 10.69
N SER A 28 15.15 6.68 11.23
CA SER A 28 13.69 6.55 11.27
C SER A 28 13.02 6.53 9.89
N SER A 29 13.74 6.17 8.82
CA SER A 29 13.16 5.98 7.49
C SER A 29 12.10 4.87 7.48
N ASN A 30 11.10 4.97 6.61
CA ASN A 30 10.09 3.94 6.42
C ASN A 30 10.39 3.03 5.23
N PHE A 31 9.84 1.81 5.28
CA PHE A 31 9.74 0.94 4.12
C PHE A 31 8.38 1.16 3.44
N MET A 32 8.22 0.75 2.18
CA MET A 32 6.94 0.85 1.48
C MET A 32 5.90 -0.13 2.06
N PRO A 33 4.79 0.35 2.65
CA PRO A 33 3.82 -0.52 3.32
C PRO A 33 3.03 -1.40 2.34
N GLN A 34 2.83 -0.93 1.10
CA GLN A 34 2.12 -1.65 0.04
C GLN A 34 2.65 -3.07 -0.18
N VAL A 35 3.96 -3.26 -0.04
CA VAL A 35 4.62 -4.57 -0.20
C VAL A 35 4.05 -5.62 0.76
N PHE A 36 3.72 -5.21 2.00
CA PHE A 36 3.16 -6.12 3.01
C PHE A 36 1.62 -6.15 2.98
N TRP A 37 0.97 -5.05 2.59
CA TRP A 37 -0.47 -5.07 2.31
C TRP A 37 -0.82 -6.01 1.16
N ASN A 38 0.02 -6.12 0.13
CA ASN A 38 -0.14 -7.10 -0.96
C ASN A 38 -0.12 -8.55 -0.46
N ALA A 39 0.57 -8.83 0.65
CA ALA A 39 0.53 -10.14 1.32
C ALA A 39 -0.57 -10.27 2.39
N GLY A 40 -1.39 -9.24 2.56
CA GLY A 40 -2.54 -9.25 3.46
C GLY A 40 -2.22 -8.96 4.93
N CYS A 41 -1.00 -8.51 5.25
CA CYS A 41 -0.61 -8.11 6.60
C CYS A 41 -1.47 -6.95 7.10
N GLN A 42 -1.92 -7.03 8.35
CA GLN A 42 -2.91 -6.09 8.92
C GLN A 42 -2.24 -4.94 9.68
N LEU A 43 -1.17 -5.24 10.42
CA LEU A 43 -0.51 -4.28 11.31
C LEU A 43 0.87 -3.92 10.75
N VAL A 44 0.91 -3.12 9.69
CA VAL A 44 2.15 -2.69 9.03
C VAL A 44 2.61 -1.38 9.68
N ALA A 45 3.45 -1.49 10.71
CA ALA A 45 3.87 -0.34 11.52
C ALA A 45 4.93 0.51 10.79
N LEU A 46 4.76 1.83 10.86
CA LEU A 46 5.64 2.83 10.30
C LEU A 46 6.03 3.85 11.38
N ASN A 47 7.13 4.56 11.14
CA ASN A 47 7.66 5.66 11.94
C ASN A 47 6.89 6.96 11.62
N TYR A 48 5.92 7.33 12.47
CA TYR A 48 5.07 8.52 12.29
C TYR A 48 5.83 9.84 12.35
N GLN A 49 7.02 9.86 12.98
CA GLN A 49 7.89 11.02 13.05
C GLN A 49 8.50 11.43 11.70
N THR A 50 8.47 10.54 10.69
CA THR A 50 9.06 10.76 9.37
C THR A 50 7.98 10.79 8.29
N LEU A 51 7.69 11.96 7.71
CA LEU A 51 6.68 12.14 6.63
C LEU A 51 7.26 11.85 5.23
N ASP A 52 7.92 10.71 5.08
CA ASP A 52 8.40 10.22 3.78
C ASP A 52 7.27 9.66 2.90
N LEU A 53 7.58 9.25 1.66
CA LEU A 53 6.62 8.74 0.68
C LEU A 53 5.74 7.61 1.25
N ALA A 54 6.34 6.71 2.02
CA ALA A 54 5.63 5.59 2.65
C ALA A 54 4.60 6.07 3.67
N MET A 55 4.95 7.05 4.50
CA MET A 55 4.02 7.66 5.44
C MET A 55 2.93 8.47 4.75
N GLN A 56 3.26 9.22 3.70
CA GLN A 56 2.28 9.98 2.90
C GLN A 56 1.23 9.04 2.28
N LEU A 57 1.66 7.90 1.72
CA LEU A 57 0.77 6.85 1.22
C LEU A 57 -0.14 6.30 2.33
N ASN A 58 0.44 6.01 3.50
CA ASN A 58 -0.30 5.48 4.65
C ASN A 58 -1.39 6.45 5.12
N LEU A 59 -1.05 7.73 5.31
CA LEU A 59 -2.01 8.75 5.72
C LEU A 59 -3.12 8.94 4.67
N GLY A 60 -2.77 9.00 3.38
CA GLY A 60 -3.74 9.18 2.30
C GLY A 60 -4.72 8.02 2.14
N ILE A 61 -4.26 6.77 2.27
CA ILE A 61 -5.13 5.59 2.17
C ILE A 61 -6.05 5.47 3.40
N PHE A 62 -5.55 5.71 4.62
CA PHE A 62 -6.38 5.59 5.83
C PHE A 62 -7.31 6.79 6.07
N GLU A 63 -7.31 7.79 5.19
CA GLU A 63 -8.35 8.81 5.17
C GLU A 63 -9.72 8.24 4.77
N TYR A 64 -9.71 7.23 3.90
CA TYR A 64 -10.91 6.51 3.47
C TYR A 64 -11.56 5.74 4.63
N ASN A 65 -12.82 5.33 4.43
CA ASN A 65 -13.64 4.68 5.46
C ASN A 65 -13.75 5.52 6.74
N HIS A 66 -14.03 6.81 6.57
CA HIS A 66 -14.29 7.76 7.65
C HIS A 66 -13.14 7.89 8.67
N ARG A 67 -11.87 7.76 8.23
CA ARG A 67 -10.69 7.90 9.09
C ARG A 67 -10.70 6.97 10.31
N CYS A 68 -11.41 5.84 10.24
CA CYS A 68 -11.52 4.93 11.39
C CYS A 68 -10.25 4.09 11.63
N GLY A 69 -9.28 4.13 10.70
CA GLY A 69 -8.04 3.34 10.77
C GLY A 69 -8.19 1.90 10.29
N TYR A 70 -9.35 1.51 9.75
CA TYR A 70 -9.60 0.17 9.21
C TYR A 70 -10.05 0.24 7.76
N LEU A 71 -9.49 -0.63 6.92
CA LEU A 71 -9.91 -0.84 5.53
C LEU A 71 -10.13 -2.31 5.28
N LEU A 72 -11.26 -2.65 4.64
CA LEU A 72 -11.58 -4.02 4.30
C LEU A 72 -10.68 -4.51 3.17
N LYS A 73 -9.95 -5.60 3.40
CA LYS A 73 -9.14 -6.25 2.35
C LYS A 73 -10.01 -6.69 1.15
N PRO A 74 -9.48 -6.71 -0.08
CA PRO A 74 -10.18 -7.28 -1.23
C PRO A 74 -10.65 -8.72 -0.99
N GLU A 75 -11.73 -9.13 -1.65
CA GLU A 75 -12.38 -10.43 -1.42
C GLU A 75 -11.43 -11.63 -1.60
N PHE A 76 -10.62 -11.63 -2.66
CA PHE A 76 -9.66 -12.69 -2.95
C PHE A 76 -8.57 -12.84 -1.89
N MET A 77 -8.30 -11.79 -1.10
CA MET A 77 -7.36 -11.83 0.03
C MET A 77 -8.02 -12.28 1.36
N ARG A 78 -9.33 -12.50 1.37
CA ARG A 78 -10.11 -12.93 2.54
C ARG A 78 -10.69 -14.33 2.38
N ARG A 79 -11.03 -14.72 1.16
CA ARG A 79 -11.64 -16.01 0.84
C ARG A 79 -10.69 -17.19 1.03
N ARG A 80 -11.18 -18.23 1.72
CA ARG A 80 -10.40 -19.45 2.03
C ARG A 80 -10.16 -20.33 0.82
N ASP A 81 -11.11 -20.34 -0.11
CA ASP A 81 -11.13 -21.17 -1.31
C ASP A 81 -10.35 -20.55 -2.49
N ARG A 82 -9.91 -19.30 -2.37
CA ARG A 82 -9.14 -18.60 -3.41
C ARG A 82 -7.66 -18.59 -3.09
N ARG A 83 -6.82 -19.00 -4.04
CA ARG A 83 -5.35 -18.85 -3.96
C ARG A 83 -4.96 -17.56 -4.69
N PHE A 84 -4.12 -16.75 -4.08
CA PHE A 84 -3.65 -15.48 -4.65
C PHE A 84 -2.13 -15.41 -4.52
N ASP A 85 -1.47 -15.14 -5.65
CA ASP A 85 -0.05 -14.82 -5.70
C ASP A 85 0.11 -13.30 -5.79
N PRO A 86 0.70 -12.64 -4.77
CA PRO A 86 0.92 -11.19 -4.78
C PRO A 86 1.89 -10.71 -5.86
N PHE A 87 2.59 -11.63 -6.55
CA PHE A 87 3.53 -11.32 -7.63
C PHE A 87 3.04 -11.78 -9.01
N ALA A 88 1.77 -12.15 -9.15
CA ALA A 88 1.21 -12.53 -10.44
C ALA A 88 1.28 -11.37 -11.45
N GLU A 89 1.95 -11.61 -12.59
CA GLU A 89 2.05 -10.64 -13.71
C GLU A 89 0.87 -10.72 -14.69
N SER A 90 0.03 -11.75 -14.55
CA SER A 90 -1.17 -11.97 -15.37
C SER A 90 -2.44 -11.66 -14.59
N THR A 91 -3.54 -11.45 -15.32
CA THR A 91 -4.85 -11.23 -14.70
C THR A 91 -5.24 -12.44 -13.85
N VAL A 92 -5.55 -12.19 -12.59
CA VAL A 92 -6.01 -13.22 -11.66
C VAL A 92 -7.46 -13.58 -11.99
N ASP A 93 -7.75 -14.89 -12.08
CA ASP A 93 -9.10 -15.39 -12.34
C ASP A 93 -10.12 -14.81 -11.34
N GLY A 94 -11.22 -14.26 -11.87
CA GLY A 94 -12.25 -13.58 -11.09
C GLY A 94 -11.94 -12.14 -10.66
N ILE A 95 -10.78 -11.57 -11.04
CA ILE A 95 -10.47 -10.15 -10.84
C ILE A 95 -10.61 -9.42 -12.18
N ILE A 96 -11.46 -8.39 -12.22
CA ILE A 96 -11.59 -7.53 -13.39
C ILE A 96 -10.43 -6.53 -13.38
N ALA A 97 -9.51 -6.66 -14.32
CA ALA A 97 -8.43 -5.70 -14.50
C ALA A 97 -8.98 -4.37 -15.06
N GLY A 98 -8.44 -3.26 -14.57
CA GLY A 98 -8.79 -1.91 -15.02
C GLY A 98 -7.67 -1.25 -15.80
N THR A 99 -8.02 -0.28 -16.66
CA THR A 99 -7.08 0.61 -17.33
C THR A 99 -7.25 2.03 -16.79
N VAL A 100 -6.15 2.68 -16.41
CA VAL A 100 -6.15 4.07 -15.93
C VAL A 100 -5.32 4.92 -16.88
N LYS A 101 -5.87 6.05 -17.32
CA LYS A 101 -5.17 7.07 -18.11
C LYS A 101 -5.26 8.40 -17.38
N VAL A 102 -4.11 8.99 -17.07
CA VAL A 102 -3.98 10.31 -16.45
C VAL A 102 -3.50 11.30 -17.50
N THR A 103 -4.11 12.49 -17.55
CA THR A 103 -3.67 13.58 -18.43
C THR A 103 -3.63 14.87 -17.62
N VAL A 104 -2.43 15.43 -17.44
CA VAL A 104 -2.23 16.68 -16.71
C VAL A 104 -2.57 17.84 -17.65
N LEU A 105 -3.59 18.61 -17.30
CA LEU A 105 -4.07 19.73 -18.12
C LEU A 105 -3.45 21.06 -17.71
N SER A 106 -3.46 21.37 -16.41
CA SER A 106 -2.95 22.63 -15.86
C SER A 106 -2.79 22.53 -14.34
N GLY A 107 -2.18 23.55 -13.71
CA GLY A 107 -2.16 23.73 -12.26
C GLY A 107 -2.36 25.20 -11.89
N GLN A 108 -3.01 25.46 -10.75
CA GLN A 108 -3.35 26.81 -10.29
C GLN A 108 -2.91 26.99 -8.84
N PHE A 109 -2.52 28.21 -8.45
CA PHE A 109 -2.15 28.58 -7.07
C PHE A 109 -1.10 27.66 -6.42
N LEU A 110 -0.13 27.17 -7.20
CA LEU A 110 0.87 26.20 -6.73
C LEU A 110 1.96 26.80 -5.83
N THR A 111 2.20 28.11 -5.93
CA THR A 111 3.31 28.79 -5.24
C THR A 111 3.07 30.29 -5.19
N ASP A 112 3.45 30.90 -4.06
CA ASP A 112 3.44 32.37 -3.90
C ASP A 112 4.62 33.04 -4.62
N LYS A 113 5.60 32.25 -5.09
CA LYS A 113 6.79 32.70 -5.81
C LYS A 113 6.74 32.26 -7.26
N ARG A 114 7.26 33.09 -8.17
CA ARG A 114 7.44 32.72 -9.58
C ARG A 114 8.58 31.71 -9.72
N CYS A 115 8.24 30.42 -9.75
CA CYS A 115 9.17 29.32 -10.03
C CYS A 115 8.54 28.29 -10.98
N GLY A 116 9.38 27.46 -11.61
CA GLY A 116 8.92 26.33 -12.43
C GLY A 116 8.42 25.18 -11.56
N THR A 117 7.35 24.53 -11.99
CA THR A 117 6.74 23.36 -11.33
C THR A 117 6.57 22.22 -12.31
N TYR A 118 6.64 20.98 -11.84
CA TYR A 118 6.37 19.78 -12.61
C TYR A 118 5.45 18.83 -11.81
N VAL A 119 4.86 17.85 -12.49
CA VAL A 119 3.92 16.87 -11.91
C VAL A 119 4.44 15.47 -12.19
N GLU A 120 4.38 14.61 -11.18
CA GLU A 120 4.63 13.16 -11.27
C GLU A 120 3.29 12.43 -11.13
N ALA A 121 3.04 11.41 -11.97
CA ALA A 121 1.81 10.60 -11.96
C ALA A 121 2.12 9.14 -12.34
#